data_AF-A0AAN7PPB7-F1
#
_entry.id   AF-A0AAN7PPB7-F1
#
_cell.length_a   1.000
_cell.length_b   1.000
_cell.length_c   1.000
_cell.angle_alpha   90.00
_cell.angle_beta   90.00
_cell.angle_gamma   90.00
#
_symmetry.space_group_name_H-M   'P 1'
#
loop_
_entity.id
_entity.type
_entity.pdbx_description
1 polymer ?
#
loop_
_entity_poly.entity_id
_entity_poly.type
_entity_poly.pdbx_seq_one_letter_code
_entity_poly.pdbx_strand_id
1 'polypeptide(L)'
;MVGGSFPRTGATRINASEKVFPLLKEILGTSGKEDSVPRFLVLKKKEGDFANTSPFLISKTLYGLIGNVKEVKKVKGELLIETVSSKQSKQLIKCERFGGCEIEVVPHGTLNMSKGVVYCRDLLNCSINEIKENLKSQSVVDVRRIKTRRNGELIDTANHILTFNVTKLPRVIQAAFYPLQVRPYIPNPLRCFNCQRFGHSSVNCKYDKRCVCGKPTHEGSWCEEPIVCPNCQRQHKATAKTCAVFRQEMKIQEVKIVHRLSYFDAKKKVDTMVTPSTSFAQAATAPQIPIQAVQAVGPEIKSIDVK
;
A
#
# COMPACT_ATOMS: atom_id res chain seq x y z
N MET A 1 33.18 -14.92 -56.24
CA MET A 1 32.29 -14.08 -55.40
C MET A 1 32.76 -14.21 -53.96
N VAL A 2 33.47 -13.21 -53.47
CA VAL A 2 34.21 -13.26 -52.20
C VAL A 2 33.32 -12.71 -51.09
N GLY A 3 33.19 -13.47 -50.00
CA GLY A 3 32.41 -13.09 -48.82
C GLY A 3 33.05 -11.95 -48.05
N GLY A 4 32.25 -10.91 -47.75
CA GLY A 4 32.61 -9.80 -46.87
C GLY A 4 31.92 -9.94 -45.52
N SER A 5 32.65 -10.39 -44.52
CA SER A 5 32.25 -10.37 -43.11
C SER A 5 32.43 -8.95 -42.55
N PHE A 6 31.35 -8.23 -42.28
CA PHE A 6 31.45 -6.98 -41.52
C PHE A 6 31.59 -7.29 -40.02
N PRO A 7 32.66 -6.84 -39.33
CA PRO A 7 32.76 -6.98 -37.89
C PRO A 7 31.71 -6.09 -37.21
N ARG A 8 30.98 -6.65 -36.25
CA ARG A 8 30.11 -5.90 -35.34
C ARG A 8 31.01 -5.00 -34.50
N THR A 9 31.04 -3.71 -34.81
CA THR A 9 31.60 -2.68 -33.94
C THR A 9 30.86 -2.73 -32.61
N GLY A 10 31.58 -3.13 -31.56
CA GLY A 10 31.07 -3.08 -30.19
C GLY A 10 30.66 -1.64 -29.85
N ALA A 11 29.48 -1.45 -29.29
CA ALA A 11 29.09 -0.18 -28.71
C ALA A 11 30.08 0.15 -27.60
N THR A 12 30.99 1.07 -27.86
CA THR A 12 31.89 1.63 -26.87
C THR A 12 31.02 2.31 -25.83
N ARG A 13 30.88 1.69 -24.65
CA ARG A 13 30.39 2.39 -23.48
C ARG A 13 31.35 3.56 -23.28
N ILE A 14 30.86 4.78 -23.47
CA ILE A 14 31.47 5.96 -22.88
C ILE A 14 31.39 5.76 -21.37
N ASN A 15 32.42 5.14 -20.80
CA ASN A 15 32.69 5.22 -19.38
C ASN A 15 33.00 6.69 -19.12
N ALA A 16 32.02 7.42 -18.61
CA ALA A 16 32.23 8.72 -18.02
C ALA A 16 33.04 8.53 -16.72
N SER A 17 34.33 8.22 -16.84
CA SER A 17 35.26 8.40 -15.74
C SER A 17 35.54 9.90 -15.62
N GLU A 18 35.15 10.47 -14.48
CA GLU A 18 35.73 11.69 -13.90
C GLU A 18 35.63 13.00 -14.69
N LYS A 19 34.53 13.23 -15.40
CA LYS A 19 34.05 14.59 -15.63
C LYS A 19 32.78 14.79 -14.84
N VAL A 20 32.86 15.58 -13.77
CA VAL A 20 31.70 16.08 -13.04
C VAL A 20 30.94 17.00 -14.00
N PHE A 21 30.04 16.43 -14.81
CA PHE A 21 29.14 17.23 -15.61
C PHE A 21 28.18 17.95 -14.65
N PRO A 22 28.00 19.27 -14.80
CA PRO A 22 27.09 20.02 -13.95
C PRO A 22 25.68 19.43 -14.03
N LEU A 23 25.00 19.37 -12.90
CA LEU A 23 23.66 18.80 -12.82
C LEU A 23 22.70 19.61 -13.70
N LEU A 24 21.67 18.98 -14.29
CA LEU A 24 20.72 19.69 -15.16
C LEU A 24 20.09 20.93 -14.50
N LYS A 25 19.93 20.90 -13.18
CA LYS A 25 19.45 22.04 -12.38
C LYS A 25 20.40 23.25 -12.40
N GLU A 26 21.70 23.02 -12.51
CA GLU A 26 22.75 24.06 -12.58
C GLU A 26 22.79 24.69 -13.97
N ILE A 27 22.49 23.91 -15.02
CA ILE A 27 22.45 24.39 -16.41
C ILE A 27 21.14 25.16 -16.70
N LEU A 28 20.01 24.68 -16.17
CA LEU A 28 18.67 25.16 -16.55
C LEU A 28 18.11 26.25 -15.62
N GLY A 29 18.86 26.68 -14.59
CA GLY A 29 18.47 27.82 -13.74
C GLY A 29 17.08 27.69 -13.09
N THR A 30 16.68 26.48 -12.68
CA THR A 30 15.35 26.28 -12.10
C THR A 30 15.30 26.83 -10.67
N SER A 31 14.49 27.86 -10.42
CA SER A 31 14.18 28.35 -9.08
C SER A 31 13.60 27.22 -8.22
N GLY A 32 14.14 27.06 -7.01
CA GLY A 32 13.72 25.99 -6.09
C GLY A 32 12.22 26.08 -5.81
N LYS A 33 11.47 25.02 -6.14
CA LYS A 33 10.11 24.87 -5.61
C LYS A 33 10.20 24.77 -4.10
N GLU A 34 9.45 25.61 -3.39
CA GLU A 34 9.28 25.55 -1.93
C GLU A 34 9.04 24.10 -1.49
N ASP A 35 9.68 23.71 -0.38
CA ASP A 35 9.48 22.40 0.24
C ASP A 35 7.98 22.15 0.47
N SER A 36 7.49 21.06 -0.12
CA SER A 36 6.09 20.66 -0.01
C SER A 36 5.73 20.42 1.46
N VAL A 37 4.88 21.29 2.02
CA VAL A 37 4.40 21.17 3.40
C VAL A 37 3.61 19.86 3.54
N PRO A 38 3.93 19.01 4.55
CA PRO A 38 3.23 17.75 4.73
C PRO A 38 1.76 17.98 5.11
N ARG A 39 0.89 17.13 4.59
CA ARG A 39 -0.57 17.19 4.79
C ARG A 39 -1.04 16.20 5.85
N PHE A 40 -0.41 15.04 5.92
CA PHE A 40 -0.69 14.02 6.91
C PHE A 40 0.31 14.13 8.05
N LEU A 41 -0.17 14.45 9.24
CA LEU A 41 0.64 14.64 10.42
C LEU A 41 0.27 13.61 11.48
N VAL A 42 1.27 13.14 12.22
CA VAL A 42 1.10 12.25 13.36
C VAL A 42 1.44 13.04 14.60
N LEU A 43 0.46 13.15 15.49
CA LEU A 43 0.60 13.84 16.76
C LEU A 43 0.73 12.78 17.86
N LYS A 44 1.86 12.86 18.57
CA LYS A 44 2.31 11.91 19.58
C LYS A 44 2.44 12.63 20.91
N LYS A 45 2.10 11.98 22.02
CA LYS A 45 2.50 12.49 23.33
C LYS A 45 3.96 12.13 23.56
N LYS A 46 4.69 13.01 24.24
CA LYS A 46 6.03 12.65 24.75
C LYS A 46 5.92 11.60 25.86
N GLU A 47 4.88 11.72 26.68
CA GLU A 47 4.57 10.79 27.76
C GLU A 47 3.18 10.17 27.57
N GLY A 48 3.13 8.83 27.49
CA GLY A 48 1.90 8.07 27.32
C GLY A 48 1.31 8.14 25.90
N ASP A 49 -0.01 7.98 25.80
CA ASP A 49 -0.71 7.94 24.51
C ASP A 49 -2.12 8.60 24.56
N PHE A 50 -2.81 8.59 23.42
CA PHE A 50 -4.17 9.08 23.26
C PHE A 50 -5.24 7.98 23.38
N ALA A 51 -4.90 6.75 23.75
CA ALA A 51 -5.86 5.64 23.79
C ALA A 51 -7.06 5.98 24.68
N ASN A 52 -6.77 6.40 25.92
CA ASN A 52 -7.77 6.74 26.94
C ASN A 52 -8.12 8.23 26.99
N THR A 53 -7.72 9.02 25.99
CA THR A 53 -8.07 10.46 25.94
C THR A 53 -9.46 10.66 25.32
N SER A 54 -10.28 11.52 25.95
CA SER A 54 -11.63 11.85 25.48
C SER A 54 -11.63 12.36 24.03
N PRO A 55 -12.42 11.77 23.12
CA PRO A 55 -12.56 12.23 21.74
C PRO A 55 -13.03 13.69 21.63
N PHE A 56 -13.90 14.13 22.54
CA PHE A 56 -14.39 15.51 22.56
C PHE A 56 -13.31 16.50 22.99
N LEU A 57 -12.44 16.11 23.94
CA LEU A 57 -11.30 16.93 24.33
C LEU A 57 -10.31 17.10 23.16
N ILE A 58 -9.98 15.99 22.48
CA ILE A 58 -9.14 16.01 21.28
C ILE A 58 -9.74 16.94 20.23
N SER A 59 -11.03 16.75 19.94
CA SER A 59 -11.76 17.52 18.93
C SER A 59 -11.78 19.02 19.25
N LYS A 60 -12.20 19.41 20.46
CA LYS A 60 -12.23 20.82 20.89
C LYS A 60 -10.85 21.48 20.85
N THR A 61 -9.82 20.78 21.34
CA THR A 61 -8.44 21.30 21.35
C THR A 61 -7.93 21.49 19.92
N LEU A 62 -8.17 20.52 19.04
CA LEU A 62 -7.72 20.59 17.66
C LEU A 62 -8.43 21.69 16.88
N TYR A 63 -9.77 21.79 16.99
CA TYR A 63 -10.55 22.85 16.36
C TYR A 63 -10.17 24.23 16.90
N GLY A 64 -9.93 24.37 18.21
CA GLY A 64 -9.46 25.62 18.79
C GLY A 64 -8.07 26.03 18.30
N LEU A 65 -7.19 25.05 18.03
CA LEU A 65 -5.83 25.32 17.57
C LEU A 65 -5.78 25.66 16.08
N ILE A 66 -6.29 24.77 15.21
CA ILE A 66 -6.10 24.87 13.75
C ILE A 66 -7.40 24.92 12.95
N GLY A 67 -8.55 24.97 13.62
CA GLY A 67 -9.86 24.96 12.97
C GLY A 67 -10.18 23.61 12.31
N ASN A 68 -11.05 23.65 11.29
CA ASN A 68 -11.56 22.44 10.66
C ASN A 68 -10.50 21.68 9.87
N VAL A 69 -10.26 20.43 10.24
CA VAL A 69 -9.40 19.49 9.52
C VAL A 69 -10.23 18.55 8.65
N LYS A 70 -9.58 17.87 7.69
CA LYS A 70 -10.30 16.94 6.81
C LYS A 70 -10.62 15.63 7.51
N GLU A 71 -9.67 15.10 8.28
CA GLU A 71 -9.85 13.83 8.97
C GLU A 71 -8.96 13.74 10.21
N VAL A 72 -9.46 13.09 11.26
CA VAL A 72 -8.70 12.71 12.46
C VAL A 72 -8.98 11.25 12.78
N LYS A 73 -7.91 10.47 12.98
CA LYS A 73 -7.99 9.05 13.34
C LYS A 73 -7.05 8.73 14.50
N LYS A 74 -7.53 7.96 15.48
CA LYS A 74 -6.64 7.32 16.45
C LYS A 74 -5.95 6.13 15.78
N VAL A 75 -4.62 6.08 15.81
CA VAL A 75 -3.81 5.01 15.22
C VAL A 75 -2.75 4.59 16.22
N LYS A 76 -2.86 3.38 16.77
CA LYS A 76 -1.89 2.79 17.73
C LYS A 76 -1.54 3.72 18.91
N GLY A 77 -2.53 4.39 19.50
CA GLY A 77 -2.32 5.34 20.60
C GLY A 77 -1.90 6.74 20.16
N GLU A 78 -1.63 6.98 18.88
CA GLU A 78 -1.31 8.30 18.31
C GLU A 78 -2.52 8.91 17.58
N LEU A 79 -2.43 10.19 17.18
CA LEU A 79 -3.43 10.85 16.35
C LEU A 79 -2.90 11.12 14.94
N LEU A 80 -3.50 10.50 13.94
CA LEU A 80 -3.29 10.82 12.53
C LEU A 80 -4.25 11.93 12.12
N ILE A 81 -3.72 13.03 11.61
CA ILE A 81 -4.48 14.22 11.21
C ILE A 81 -4.20 14.53 9.74
N GLU A 82 -5.26 14.63 8.94
CA GLU A 82 -5.18 15.15 7.56
C GLU A 82 -5.64 16.62 7.56
N THR A 83 -4.71 17.53 7.29
CA THR A 83 -5.00 18.97 7.21
C THR A 83 -5.64 19.35 5.88
N VAL A 84 -6.38 20.47 5.88
CA VAL A 84 -6.96 21.04 4.66
C VAL A 84 -5.95 21.96 3.96
N SER A 85 -5.22 22.77 4.73
CA SER A 85 -4.31 23.80 4.22
C SER A 85 -2.88 23.69 4.77
N SER A 86 -1.93 24.21 4.01
CA SER A 86 -0.53 24.31 4.45
C SER A 86 -0.36 25.19 5.70
N LYS A 87 -1.25 26.18 5.92
CA LYS A 87 -1.24 27.02 7.13
C LYS A 87 -1.50 26.17 8.38
N GLN A 88 -2.51 25.30 8.33
CA GLN A 88 -2.81 24.38 9.42
C GLN A 88 -1.65 23.43 9.70
N SER A 89 -1.04 22.86 8.65
CA SER A 89 0.13 21.99 8.82
C SER A 89 1.30 22.72 9.47
N LYS A 90 1.66 23.91 8.98
CA LYS A 90 2.75 24.72 9.54
C LYS A 90 2.49 25.08 11.01
N GLN A 91 1.25 25.38 11.37
CA GLN A 91 0.88 25.69 12.74
C GLN A 91 0.93 24.45 13.64
N LEU A 92 0.41 23.31 13.18
CA LEU A 92 0.40 22.08 13.95
C LEU A 92 1.82 21.54 14.19
N ILE A 93 2.71 21.64 13.20
CA ILE A 93 4.12 21.22 13.34
C ILE A 93 4.85 22.02 14.43
N LYS A 94 4.51 23.29 14.62
CA LYS A 94 5.08 24.16 15.66
C LYS A 94 4.45 23.95 17.04
N CYS A 95 3.46 23.07 17.15
CA CYS A 95 2.72 22.87 18.39
C CYS A 95 3.44 21.87 19.30
N GLU A 96 3.83 22.30 20.49
CA GLU A 96 4.50 21.48 21.50
C GLU A 96 3.58 21.05 22.63
N ARG A 97 2.41 21.68 22.75
CA ARG A 97 1.42 21.40 23.81
C ARG A 97 0.02 21.21 23.24
N PHE A 98 -0.65 20.14 23.64
CA PHE A 98 -2.00 19.81 23.20
C PHE A 98 -2.82 19.25 24.36
N GLY A 99 -3.87 19.97 24.74
CA GLY A 99 -4.77 19.55 25.82
C GLY A 99 -4.07 19.39 27.17
N GLY A 100 -3.06 20.23 27.44
CA GLY A 100 -2.26 20.18 28.67
C GLY A 100 -1.09 19.18 28.64
N CYS A 101 -1.00 18.31 27.62
CA CYS A 101 0.10 17.37 27.45
C CYS A 101 1.20 17.93 26.55
N GLU A 102 2.45 17.53 26.79
CA GLU A 102 3.53 17.74 25.83
C GLU A 102 3.42 16.76 24.67
N ILE A 103 3.61 17.28 23.46
CA ILE A 103 3.47 16.53 22.23
C ILE A 103 4.63 16.75 21.27
N GLU A 104 4.73 15.84 20.32
CA GLU A 104 5.57 15.93 19.14
C GLU A 104 4.67 15.73 17.90
N VAL A 105 4.85 16.57 16.89
CA VAL A 105 4.14 16.46 15.62
C VAL A 105 5.12 16.14 14.50
N VAL A 106 4.97 14.97 13.91
CA VAL A 106 5.84 14.50 12.83
C VAL A 106 5.07 14.28 11.53
N PRO A 107 5.68 14.51 10.36
CA PRO A 107 5.09 14.10 9.09
C PRO A 107 4.86 12.59 9.07
N HIS A 108 3.69 12.16 8.61
CA HIS A 108 3.43 10.75 8.43
C HIS A 108 4.35 10.17 7.33
N GLY A 109 5.10 9.11 7.66
CA GLY A 109 6.24 8.62 6.86
C GLY A 109 5.91 8.04 5.47
N THR A 110 4.64 7.78 5.15
CA THR A 110 4.25 7.26 3.82
C THR A 110 3.09 8.00 3.15
N LEU A 111 2.06 8.41 3.90
CA LEU A 111 0.89 9.12 3.37
C LEU A 111 1.20 10.47 2.72
N ASN A 112 2.32 11.11 3.05
CA ASN A 112 2.76 12.34 2.38
C ASN A 112 3.49 12.09 1.05
N MET A 113 3.69 10.82 0.69
CA MET A 113 4.49 10.42 -0.45
C MET A 113 3.62 9.65 -1.44
N SER A 114 4.00 9.68 -2.71
CA SER A 114 3.39 8.87 -3.75
C SER A 114 4.46 8.10 -4.51
N LYS A 115 4.09 6.94 -5.07
CA LYS A 115 5.01 6.11 -5.84
C LYS A 115 4.46 5.88 -7.23
N GLY A 116 5.31 6.12 -8.22
CA GLY A 116 5.02 5.93 -9.63
C GLY A 116 6.02 5.02 -10.31
N VAL A 117 5.64 4.43 -11.42
CA VAL A 117 6.50 3.66 -12.32
C VAL A 117 6.63 4.42 -13.62
N VAL A 118 7.87 4.65 -14.04
CA VAL A 118 8.20 5.15 -15.37
C VAL A 118 8.94 4.07 -16.16
N TYR A 119 8.73 4.06 -17.46
CA TYR A 119 9.47 3.20 -18.39
C TYR A 119 10.42 4.04 -19.22
N CYS A 120 11.71 3.73 -19.18
CA CYS A 120 12.70 4.30 -20.08
C CYS A 120 13.92 3.37 -20.13
N ARG A 121 14.31 2.95 -21.33
CA ARG A 121 15.47 2.07 -21.52
C ARG A 121 16.78 2.81 -21.24
N ASP A 122 16.88 4.07 -21.62
CA ASP A 122 18.12 4.84 -21.50
C ASP A 122 18.50 5.14 -20.05
N LEU A 123 17.52 5.18 -19.14
CA LEU A 123 17.78 5.27 -17.70
C LEU A 123 18.52 4.04 -17.13
N LEU A 124 18.62 2.94 -17.88
CA LEU A 124 19.49 1.81 -17.50
C LEU A 124 20.98 2.19 -17.58
N ASN A 125 21.33 3.17 -18.40
CA ASN A 125 22.70 3.65 -18.56
C ASN A 125 23.12 4.66 -17.48
N CYS A 126 22.16 5.20 -16.73
CA CYS A 126 22.40 6.15 -15.64
C CYS A 126 22.51 5.45 -14.29
N SER A 127 23.28 5.98 -13.34
CA SER A 127 23.25 5.45 -11.97
C SER A 127 21.95 5.83 -11.23
N ILE A 128 21.57 5.09 -10.19
CA ILE A 128 20.37 5.42 -9.38
C ILE A 128 20.49 6.82 -8.76
N ASN A 129 21.68 7.19 -8.29
CA ASN A 129 21.95 8.50 -7.69
C ASN A 129 21.86 9.62 -8.72
N GLU A 130 22.40 9.42 -9.92
CA GLU A 130 22.29 10.37 -11.03
C GLU A 130 20.83 10.65 -11.40
N ILE A 131 20.01 9.60 -11.53
CA ILE A 131 18.57 9.75 -11.81
C ILE A 131 17.89 10.52 -10.67
N LYS A 132 18.18 10.15 -9.42
CA LYS A 132 17.59 10.78 -8.24
C LYS A 132 17.93 12.27 -8.15
N GLU A 133 19.20 12.64 -8.33
CA GLU A 133 19.62 14.04 -8.25
C GLU A 133 19.05 14.90 -9.39
N ASN A 134 19.03 14.36 -10.61
CA ASN A 134 18.46 15.10 -11.75
C ASN A 134 16.92 15.21 -11.71
N LEU A 135 16.23 14.30 -11.03
CA LEU A 135 14.77 14.37 -10.85
C LEU A 135 14.33 15.01 -9.53
N LYS A 136 15.26 15.44 -8.68
CA LYS A 136 14.97 16.04 -7.37
C LYS A 136 14.11 17.29 -7.47
N SER A 137 14.32 18.12 -8.49
CA SER A 137 13.51 19.32 -8.79
C SER A 137 12.04 19.02 -9.10
N GLN A 138 11.75 17.77 -9.46
CA GLN A 138 10.40 17.24 -9.69
C GLN A 138 9.89 16.42 -8.50
N SER A 139 10.40 16.72 -7.30
CA SER A 139 10.00 16.14 -6.03
C SER A 139 10.31 14.65 -5.86
N VAL A 140 11.20 14.07 -6.68
CA VAL A 140 11.67 12.70 -6.49
C VAL A 140 12.65 12.64 -5.33
N VAL A 141 12.41 11.73 -4.37
CA VAL A 141 13.27 11.52 -3.19
C VAL A 141 13.93 10.14 -3.15
N ASP A 142 13.41 9.19 -3.90
CA ASP A 142 13.98 7.84 -4.00
C ASP A 142 13.67 7.21 -5.36
N VAL A 143 14.61 6.39 -5.85
CA VAL A 143 14.55 5.72 -7.15
C VAL A 143 14.95 4.26 -6.97
N ARG A 144 14.12 3.35 -7.47
CA ARG A 144 14.39 1.91 -7.40
C ARG A 144 14.12 1.24 -8.74
N ARG A 145 15.07 0.47 -9.24
CA ARG A 145 14.89 -0.36 -10.44
C ARG A 145 14.08 -1.61 -10.12
N ILE A 146 13.12 -1.94 -10.99
CA ILE A 146 12.43 -3.24 -10.92
C ILE A 146 13.37 -4.28 -11.50
N LYS A 147 13.68 -5.32 -10.72
CA LYS A 147 14.49 -6.46 -11.18
C LYS A 147 13.59 -7.60 -11.63
N THR A 148 14.05 -8.35 -12.62
CA THR A 148 13.44 -9.60 -13.07
C THR A 148 14.47 -10.71 -13.07
N ARG A 149 14.03 -11.95 -12.87
CA ARG A 149 14.93 -13.12 -12.92
C ARG A 149 14.95 -13.68 -14.33
N ARG A 150 16.12 -13.77 -14.96
CA ARG A 150 16.34 -14.47 -16.24
C ARG A 150 17.54 -15.39 -16.07
N ASN A 151 17.39 -16.66 -16.46
CA ASN A 151 18.44 -17.69 -16.35
C ASN A 151 19.09 -17.77 -14.95
N GLY A 152 18.28 -17.61 -13.89
CA GLY A 152 18.78 -17.67 -12.51
C GLY A 152 19.33 -16.34 -11.96
N GLU A 153 19.62 -15.35 -12.80
CA GLU A 153 20.20 -14.05 -12.40
C GLU A 153 19.15 -12.93 -12.31
N LEU A 154 19.38 -11.98 -11.41
CA LEU A 154 18.53 -10.79 -11.24
C LEU A 154 19.03 -9.65 -12.13
N ILE A 155 18.24 -9.30 -13.14
CA ILE A 155 18.56 -8.28 -14.13
C ILE A 155 17.63 -7.08 -13.94
N ASP A 156 18.18 -5.87 -13.99
CA ASP A 156 17.41 -4.63 -13.98
C ASP A 156 16.51 -4.55 -15.22
N THR A 157 15.27 -4.09 -15.02
CA THR A 157 14.33 -3.80 -16.11
C THR A 157 14.29 -2.30 -16.37
N ALA A 158 13.83 -1.90 -17.56
CA ALA A 158 13.62 -0.49 -17.92
C ALA A 158 12.50 0.21 -17.12
N ASN A 159 11.84 -0.49 -16.17
CA ASN A 159 10.85 0.11 -15.28
C ASN A 159 11.51 0.59 -13.99
N HIS A 160 11.35 1.88 -13.71
CA HIS A 160 11.89 2.55 -12.53
C HIS A 160 10.75 3.00 -11.63
N ILE A 161 10.81 2.63 -10.36
CA ILE A 161 9.89 3.11 -9.34
C ILE A 161 10.47 4.40 -8.79
N LEU A 162 9.73 5.49 -8.94
CA LEU A 162 10.04 6.79 -8.38
C LEU A 162 9.16 7.01 -7.16
N THR A 163 9.79 7.45 -6.07
CA THR A 163 9.09 7.89 -4.87
C THR A 163 9.13 9.41 -4.83
N PHE A 164 7.95 10.03 -4.82
CA PHE A 164 7.78 11.47 -4.80
C PHE A 164 7.41 11.95 -3.40
N ASN A 165 7.98 13.08 -2.96
CA ASN A 165 7.58 13.78 -1.74
C ASN A 165 6.35 14.68 -1.96
N VAL A 166 5.33 14.12 -2.61
CA VAL A 166 4.03 14.75 -2.81
C VAL A 166 2.93 13.72 -2.65
N THR A 167 1.81 14.14 -2.06
CA THR A 167 0.62 13.30 -1.88
C THR A 167 -0.07 12.95 -3.20
N LYS A 168 0.03 13.83 -4.21
CA LYS A 168 -0.56 13.61 -5.53
C LYS A 168 0.50 13.16 -6.53
N LEU A 169 0.32 11.96 -7.08
CA LEU A 169 1.22 11.42 -8.09
C LEU A 169 1.17 12.30 -9.36
N PRO A 170 2.32 12.81 -9.84
CA PRO A 170 2.40 13.48 -11.13
C PRO A 170 1.98 12.52 -12.25
N ARG A 171 1.37 13.04 -13.33
CA ARG A 171 1.04 12.22 -14.52
C ARG A 171 2.23 12.06 -15.46
N VAL A 172 3.06 13.08 -15.53
CA VAL A 172 4.24 13.15 -16.42
C VAL A 172 5.39 13.76 -15.62
N ILE A 173 6.61 13.29 -15.90
CA ILE A 173 7.85 13.93 -15.49
C ILE A 173 8.75 14.13 -16.70
N GLN A 174 9.68 15.08 -16.60
CA GLN A 174 10.69 15.33 -17.61
C GLN A 174 12.03 14.72 -17.18
N ALA A 175 12.42 13.60 -17.76
CA ALA A 175 13.72 12.98 -17.50
C ALA A 175 14.69 13.35 -18.62
N ALA A 176 15.58 14.31 -18.35
CA ALA A 176 16.39 14.97 -19.38
C ALA A 176 15.50 15.55 -20.50
N PHE A 177 15.58 15.00 -21.72
CA PHE A 177 14.76 15.40 -22.85
C PHE A 177 13.53 14.50 -23.07
N TYR A 178 13.30 13.50 -22.20
CA TYR A 178 12.17 12.58 -22.31
C TYR A 178 10.97 12.98 -21.43
N PRO A 179 9.78 13.23 -22.01
CA PRO A 179 8.54 13.32 -21.24
C PRO A 179 8.03 11.91 -20.91
N LEU A 180 8.25 11.46 -19.67
CA LEU A 180 7.88 10.12 -19.22
C LEU A 180 6.53 10.10 -18.52
N GLN A 181 5.64 9.20 -18.96
CA GLN A 181 4.38 8.92 -18.30
C GLN A 181 4.61 8.18 -16.98
N VAL A 182 3.98 8.67 -15.92
CA VAL A 182 4.07 8.11 -14.57
C VAL A 182 2.80 7.32 -14.27
N ARG A 183 2.93 6.00 -14.16
CA ARG A 183 1.82 5.11 -13.76
C ARG A 183 1.86 4.87 -12.26
N PRO A 184 0.74 4.75 -11.54
CA PRO A 184 0.75 4.39 -10.13
C PRO A 184 1.50 3.07 -9.88
N TYR A 185 2.36 3.04 -8.86
CA TYR A 185 3.00 1.81 -8.43
C TYR A 185 2.05 0.99 -7.56
N ILE A 186 1.64 -0.18 -8.05
CA ILE A 186 0.82 -1.15 -7.31
C ILE A 186 1.76 -2.21 -6.73
N PRO A 187 1.95 -2.26 -5.40
CA PRO A 187 2.80 -3.27 -4.79
C PRO A 187 2.13 -4.66 -4.84
N ASN A 188 2.95 -5.72 -4.85
CA ASN A 188 2.45 -7.07 -4.58
C ASN A 188 1.83 -7.13 -3.17
N PRO A 189 0.83 -7.99 -2.93
CA PRO A 189 0.15 -8.05 -1.65
C PRO A 189 1.11 -8.60 -0.60
N LEU A 190 0.99 -8.09 0.62
CA LEU A 190 1.85 -8.50 1.72
C LEU A 190 1.51 -9.95 2.10
N ARG A 191 2.39 -10.88 1.71
CA ARG A 191 2.35 -12.28 2.16
C ARG A 191 3.23 -12.44 3.38
N CYS A 192 2.66 -12.96 4.46
CA CYS A 192 3.40 -13.32 5.66
C CYS A 192 4.37 -14.47 5.33
N PHE A 193 5.67 -14.27 5.55
CA PHE A 193 6.66 -15.33 5.29
C PHE A 193 6.65 -16.42 6.36
N ASN A 194 5.97 -16.19 7.49
CA ASN A 194 5.76 -17.19 8.53
C ASN A 194 4.62 -18.17 8.17
N CYS A 195 3.38 -17.67 8.05
CA CYS A 195 2.20 -18.52 7.84
C CYS A 195 1.69 -18.59 6.39
N GLN A 196 2.32 -17.87 5.46
CA GLN A 196 1.98 -17.80 4.03
C GLN A 196 0.64 -17.13 3.68
N ARG A 197 -0.09 -16.61 4.67
CA ARG A 197 -1.34 -15.85 4.47
C ARG A 197 -1.08 -14.40 4.08
N PHE A 198 -2.05 -13.77 3.41
CA PHE A 198 -1.98 -12.35 3.06
C PHE A 198 -2.43 -11.44 4.21
N GLY A 199 -2.00 -10.17 4.16
CA GLY A 199 -2.54 -9.08 5.00
C GLY A 199 -1.74 -8.74 6.26
N HIS A 200 -0.68 -9.47 6.61
CA HIS A 200 0.16 -9.17 7.77
C HIS A 200 1.64 -9.54 7.54
N SER A 201 2.53 -8.89 8.30
CA SER A 201 3.96 -9.19 8.31
C SER A 201 4.24 -10.41 9.21
N SER A 202 5.43 -11.00 9.07
CA SER A 202 5.87 -12.08 9.96
C SER A 202 5.94 -11.64 11.42
N VAL A 203 6.30 -10.38 11.69
CA VAL A 203 6.40 -9.81 13.05
C VAL A 203 5.06 -9.78 13.76
N ASN A 204 3.97 -9.58 13.03
CA ASN A 204 2.61 -9.51 13.58
C ASN A 204 1.83 -10.83 13.39
N CYS A 205 2.53 -11.92 13.05
CA CYS A 205 1.91 -13.21 12.80
C CYS A 205 1.55 -13.90 14.11
N LYS A 206 0.29 -14.34 14.22
CA LYS A 206 -0.22 -15.14 15.36
C LYS A 206 -0.44 -16.62 15.01
N TYR A 207 -0.04 -17.01 13.81
CA TYR A 207 -0.23 -18.36 13.28
C TYR A 207 1.10 -19.11 13.21
N ASP A 208 1.01 -20.44 13.27
CA ASP A 208 2.16 -21.33 13.14
C ASP A 208 2.87 -21.18 11.80
N LYS A 209 4.17 -21.45 11.84
CA LYS A 209 5.05 -21.44 10.67
C LYS A 209 4.63 -22.52 9.69
N ARG A 210 4.45 -22.14 8.43
CA ARG A 210 4.06 -23.03 7.33
C ARG A 210 4.98 -22.89 6.15
N CYS A 211 5.22 -24.00 5.46
CA CYS A 211 5.89 -23.97 4.18
C CYS A 211 4.96 -23.41 3.08
N VAL A 212 5.55 -22.91 1.98
CA VAL A 212 4.83 -22.46 0.79
C VAL A 212 3.95 -23.53 0.15
N CYS A 213 4.17 -24.81 0.48
CA CYS A 213 3.33 -25.93 0.04
C CYS A 213 2.11 -26.21 0.94
N GLY A 214 1.91 -25.43 2.01
CA GLY A 214 0.77 -25.54 2.93
C GLY A 214 1.01 -26.45 4.15
N LYS A 215 2.00 -27.34 4.07
CA LYS A 215 2.42 -28.25 5.14
C LYS A 215 3.14 -27.49 6.29
N PRO A 216 3.30 -28.11 7.48
CA PRO A 216 4.17 -27.60 8.54
C PRO A 216 5.60 -27.34 8.05
N THR A 217 6.39 -26.65 8.88
CA THR A 217 7.77 -26.32 8.52
C THR A 217 8.58 -27.58 8.27
N HIS A 218 9.23 -27.65 7.12
CA HIS A 218 10.22 -28.68 6.80
C HIS A 218 11.52 -27.99 6.38
N GLU A 219 12.63 -28.39 6.98
CA GLU A 219 13.97 -27.89 6.69
C GLU A 219 14.63 -28.81 5.65
N GLY A 220 15.26 -28.23 4.62
CA GLY A 220 16.06 -28.97 3.63
C GLY A 220 15.29 -29.84 2.63
N SER A 221 14.10 -30.35 2.96
CA SER A 221 13.31 -31.16 2.02
C SER A 221 12.61 -30.30 0.98
N TRP A 222 12.68 -30.74 -0.26
CA TRP A 222 11.83 -30.23 -1.34
C TRP A 222 10.36 -30.34 -0.94
N CYS A 223 9.50 -29.47 -1.47
CA CYS A 223 8.08 -29.58 -1.20
C CYS A 223 7.51 -30.84 -1.87
N GLU A 224 7.36 -31.92 -1.11
CA GLU A 224 6.70 -33.14 -1.57
C GLU A 224 5.21 -32.91 -1.81
N GLU A 225 4.65 -33.63 -2.78
CA GLU A 225 3.22 -33.61 -3.06
C GLU A 225 2.40 -34.25 -1.90
N PRO A 226 1.10 -33.93 -1.76
CA PRO A 226 0.37 -32.89 -2.48
C PRO A 226 0.77 -31.48 -2.00
N ILE A 227 0.91 -30.55 -2.94
CA ILE A 227 1.11 -29.13 -2.67
C ILE A 227 -0.27 -28.46 -2.59
N VAL A 228 -0.63 -27.93 -1.43
CA VAL A 228 -1.94 -27.31 -1.21
C VAL A 228 -1.76 -25.88 -0.74
N CYS A 229 -2.40 -24.93 -1.42
CA CYS A 229 -2.26 -23.53 -1.06
C CYS A 229 -2.97 -23.22 0.28
N PRO A 230 -2.28 -22.66 1.29
CA PRO A 230 -2.89 -22.35 2.59
C PRO A 230 -3.93 -21.21 2.52
N ASN A 231 -4.06 -20.53 1.38
CA ASN A 231 -5.01 -19.43 1.17
C ASN A 231 -6.29 -19.87 0.47
N CYS A 232 -6.20 -20.74 -0.54
CA CYS A 232 -7.36 -21.13 -1.37
C CYS A 232 -7.60 -22.64 -1.45
N GLN A 233 -6.77 -23.45 -0.77
CA GLN A 233 -6.85 -24.92 -0.73
C GLN A 233 -6.78 -25.62 -2.09
N ARG A 234 -6.26 -24.96 -3.13
CA ARG A 234 -6.03 -25.56 -4.46
C ARG A 234 -4.59 -26.06 -4.64
N GLN A 235 -4.37 -26.89 -5.66
CA GLN A 235 -3.10 -27.55 -5.94
C GLN A 235 -2.06 -26.60 -6.56
N HIS A 236 -1.46 -25.75 -5.73
CA HIS A 236 -0.32 -24.90 -6.09
C HIS A 236 0.35 -24.31 -4.84
N LYS A 237 1.59 -23.83 -4.99
CA LYS A 237 2.32 -23.13 -3.91
C LYS A 237 1.64 -21.80 -3.55
N ALA A 238 1.86 -21.32 -2.33
CA ALA A 238 1.40 -20.02 -1.85
C ALA A 238 1.97 -18.82 -2.64
N THR A 239 3.04 -19.03 -3.41
CA THR A 239 3.69 -18.02 -4.25
C THR A 239 3.06 -17.89 -5.65
N ALA A 240 2.14 -18.78 -6.01
CA ALA A 240 1.57 -18.82 -7.35
C ALA A 240 0.65 -17.61 -7.62
N LYS A 241 0.92 -16.86 -8.70
CA LYS A 241 0.09 -15.74 -9.15
C LYS A 241 -1.28 -16.17 -9.72
N THR A 242 -1.46 -17.46 -9.96
CA THR A 242 -2.72 -18.07 -10.38
C THR A 242 -3.72 -18.25 -9.25
N CYS A 243 -3.28 -18.12 -7.98
CA CYS A 243 -4.13 -18.21 -6.80
C CYS A 243 -5.26 -17.17 -6.84
N ALA A 244 -6.52 -17.61 -6.66
CA ALA A 244 -7.68 -16.73 -6.65
C ALA A 244 -7.59 -15.65 -5.56
N VAL A 245 -7.15 -16.04 -4.35
CA VAL A 245 -6.96 -15.10 -3.23
C VAL A 245 -5.86 -14.09 -3.55
N PHE A 246 -4.76 -14.51 -4.18
CA PHE A 246 -3.72 -13.57 -4.61
C PHE A 246 -4.26 -12.53 -5.61
N ARG A 247 -5.08 -12.97 -6.59
CA ARG A 247 -5.68 -12.08 -7.59
C ARG A 247 -6.65 -11.08 -6.94
N GLN A 248 -7.48 -11.53 -6.00
CA GLN A 248 -8.36 -10.65 -5.23
C GLN A 248 -7.54 -9.63 -4.42
N GLU A 249 -6.52 -10.08 -3.69
CA GLU A 249 -5.61 -9.23 -2.93
C GLU A 249 -4.87 -8.20 -3.80
N MET A 250 -4.43 -8.60 -5.00
CA MET A 250 -3.87 -7.68 -6.00
C MET A 250 -4.89 -6.61 -6.42
N LYS A 251 -6.15 -7.00 -6.63
CA LYS A 251 -7.22 -6.05 -6.96
C LYS A 251 -7.49 -5.07 -5.82
N ILE A 252 -7.44 -5.54 -4.57
CA ILE A 252 -7.55 -4.69 -3.38
C ILE A 252 -6.40 -3.69 -3.33
N GLN A 253 -5.15 -4.10 -3.58
CA GLN A 253 -4.01 -3.18 -3.65
C GLN A 253 -4.17 -2.15 -4.77
N GLU A 254 -4.64 -2.56 -5.95
CA GLU A 254 -4.91 -1.64 -7.06
C GLU A 254 -5.95 -0.58 -6.66
N VAL A 255 -7.12 -1.00 -6.17
CA VAL A 255 -8.20 -0.10 -5.75
C VAL A 255 -7.74 0.84 -4.64
N LYS A 256 -6.99 0.32 -3.66
CA LYS A 256 -6.41 1.09 -2.56
C LYS A 256 -5.51 2.21 -3.09
N ILE A 257 -4.61 1.92 -4.03
CA ILE A 257 -3.66 2.91 -4.57
C ILE A 257 -4.36 3.90 -5.50
N VAL A 258 -5.19 3.41 -6.43
CA VAL A 258 -5.85 4.24 -7.45
C VAL A 258 -6.87 5.18 -6.82
N HIS A 259 -7.68 4.70 -5.87
CA HIS A 259 -8.72 5.50 -5.21
C HIS A 259 -8.26 6.12 -3.89
N ARG A 260 -7.01 5.88 -3.45
CA ARG A 260 -6.44 6.39 -2.19
C ARG A 260 -7.28 6.04 -0.96
N LEU A 261 -7.73 4.79 -0.91
CA LEU A 261 -8.57 4.28 0.17
C LEU A 261 -7.73 3.60 1.25
N SER A 262 -8.32 3.40 2.42
CA SER A 262 -7.78 2.44 3.38
C SER A 262 -7.86 1.02 2.78
N TYR A 263 -7.07 0.09 3.33
CA TYR A 263 -7.17 -1.32 2.90
C TYR A 263 -8.59 -1.87 3.12
N PHE A 264 -9.22 -1.53 4.23
CA PHE A 264 -10.57 -1.98 4.57
C PHE A 264 -11.61 -1.47 3.57
N ASP A 265 -11.57 -0.18 3.25
CA ASP A 265 -12.51 0.42 2.29
C ASP A 265 -12.28 -0.12 0.87
N ALA A 266 -11.02 -0.31 0.48
CA ALA A 266 -10.67 -0.92 -0.80
C ALA A 266 -11.18 -2.36 -0.89
N LYS A 267 -11.01 -3.16 0.18
CA LYS A 267 -11.53 -4.53 0.26
C LYS A 267 -13.04 -4.55 0.13
N LYS A 268 -13.75 -3.73 0.93
CA LYS A 268 -15.21 -3.59 0.85
C LYS A 268 -15.68 -3.27 -0.57
N LYS A 269 -14.99 -2.34 -1.25
CA LYS A 269 -15.30 -1.95 -2.63
C LYS A 269 -15.09 -3.08 -3.63
N VAL A 270 -14.02 -3.87 -3.49
CA VAL A 270 -13.76 -5.03 -4.35
C VAL A 270 -14.79 -6.13 -4.11
N ASP A 271 -15.12 -6.41 -2.85
CA ASP A 271 -16.08 -7.45 -2.49
C ASP A 271 -17.49 -7.10 -3.05
N THR A 272 -17.90 -5.82 -2.99
CA THR A 272 -19.17 -5.36 -3.60
C THR A 272 -19.21 -5.45 -5.13
N MET A 273 -18.06 -5.45 -5.82
CA MET A 273 -18.01 -5.63 -7.28
C MET A 273 -18.16 -7.11 -7.69
N VAL A 274 -17.84 -8.04 -6.79
CA VAL A 274 -17.83 -9.48 -7.06
C VAL A 274 -19.17 -10.13 -6.73
N THR A 275 -19.89 -9.60 -5.75
CA THR A 275 -21.30 -9.95 -5.51
C THR A 275 -22.20 -9.19 -6.49
N PRO A 276 -23.01 -9.85 -7.35
CA PRO A 276 -24.11 -9.15 -7.99
C PRO A 276 -24.94 -8.55 -6.86
N SER A 277 -25.17 -7.24 -6.91
CA SER A 277 -26.06 -6.57 -5.97
C SER A 277 -27.37 -7.34 -5.96
N THR A 278 -27.64 -8.08 -4.88
CA THR A 278 -28.98 -8.57 -4.60
C THR A 278 -29.82 -7.33 -4.42
N SER A 279 -30.52 -6.96 -5.48
CA SER A 279 -31.50 -5.89 -5.43
C SER A 279 -32.50 -6.23 -4.33
N PHE A 280 -32.98 -5.23 -3.59
CA PHE A 280 -34.07 -5.42 -2.62
C PHE A 280 -35.27 -6.18 -3.23
N ALA A 281 -35.49 -6.04 -4.54
CA ALA A 281 -36.48 -6.79 -5.29
C ALA A 281 -36.26 -8.32 -5.29
N GLN A 282 -35.01 -8.79 -5.29
CA GLN A 282 -34.66 -10.23 -5.28
C GLN A 282 -34.80 -10.85 -3.89
N ALA A 283 -34.59 -10.07 -2.82
CA ALA A 283 -34.83 -10.53 -1.45
C ALA A 283 -36.33 -10.66 -1.14
N ALA A 284 -37.17 -9.85 -1.79
CA ALA A 284 -38.63 -9.91 -1.66
C ALA A 284 -39.28 -11.05 -2.47
N THR A 285 -38.55 -11.71 -3.38
CA THR A 285 -39.08 -12.81 -4.21
C THR A 285 -38.79 -14.20 -3.64
N ALA A 286 -38.14 -14.32 -2.48
CA ALA A 286 -37.91 -15.61 -1.85
C ALA A 286 -39.28 -16.25 -1.49
N PRO A 287 -39.57 -17.47 -1.97
CA PRO A 287 -40.85 -18.12 -1.66
C PRO A 287 -40.93 -18.36 -0.15
N GLN A 288 -42.01 -17.86 0.46
CA GLN A 288 -42.31 -18.16 1.85
C GLN A 288 -42.54 -19.67 1.99
N ILE A 289 -41.71 -20.31 2.80
CA ILE A 289 -41.93 -21.70 3.22
C ILE A 289 -43.26 -21.71 4.00
N PRO A 290 -44.26 -22.51 3.61
CA PRO A 290 -45.51 -22.59 4.35
C PRO A 290 -45.24 -23.18 5.74
N ILE A 291 -45.63 -22.43 6.77
CA ILE A 291 -45.67 -22.88 8.15
C ILE A 291 -46.75 -23.96 8.21
N GLN A 292 -46.36 -25.24 8.27
CA GLN A 292 -47.29 -26.30 8.61
C GLN A 292 -47.75 -26.13 10.05
N ALA A 293 -49.06 -26.12 10.25
CA ALA A 293 -49.72 -25.95 11.52
C ALA A 293 -49.32 -27.06 12.51
N VAL A 294 -48.66 -26.67 13.60
CA VAL A 294 -48.50 -27.54 14.77
C VAL A 294 -49.86 -27.57 15.49
N GLN A 295 -50.55 -28.70 15.43
CA GLN A 295 -51.78 -28.93 16.19
C GLN A 295 -51.44 -28.91 17.69
N ALA A 296 -52.16 -28.08 18.44
CA ALA A 296 -52.09 -28.02 19.89
C ALA A 296 -52.72 -29.28 20.49
N VAL A 297 -51.92 -30.07 21.21
CA VAL A 297 -52.42 -31.08 22.14
C VAL A 297 -52.32 -30.48 23.54
N GLY A 298 -53.47 -30.13 24.13
CA GLY A 298 -53.56 -29.64 25.49
C GLY A 298 -53.33 -30.76 26.52
N PRO A 299 -52.78 -30.48 27.71
CA PRO A 299 -52.59 -31.49 28.74
C PRO A 299 -53.91 -31.73 29.52
N GLU A 300 -54.29 -33.00 29.65
CA GLU A 300 -55.29 -33.48 30.59
C GLU A 300 -54.78 -33.33 32.03
N ILE A 301 -55.55 -32.63 32.86
CA ILE A 301 -55.35 -32.54 34.32
C ILE A 301 -55.98 -33.77 34.94
N LYS A 302 -55.17 -34.66 35.52
CA LYS A 302 -55.65 -35.70 36.44
C LYS A 302 -55.38 -35.28 37.87
N SER A 303 -56.48 -35.10 38.60
CA SER A 303 -56.58 -34.96 40.05
C SER A 303 -55.93 -36.15 40.75
N ILE A 304 -55.10 -35.87 41.77
CA ILE A 304 -54.61 -36.88 42.71
C ILE A 304 -55.19 -36.54 44.08
N ASP A 305 -55.92 -37.51 44.62
CA ASP A 305 -56.59 -37.49 45.90
C ASP A 305 -55.63 -37.47 47.09
N VAL A 306 -56.11 -36.81 48.14
CA VAL A 306 -55.54 -36.77 49.49
C VAL A 306 -55.80 -38.11 50.19
N LYS A 307 -54.75 -38.71 50.74
CA LYS A 307 -54.76 -39.45 52.01
C LYS A 307 -53.42 -39.35 52.70
#